data_AF-A0A1E5IJJ5-F1
#
_entry.id   AF-A0A1E5IJJ5-F1
#
_cell.length_a   1.000
_cell.length_b   1.000
_cell.length_c   1.000
_cell.angle_alpha   90.00
_cell.angle_beta   90.00
_cell.angle_gamma   90.00
#
_symmetry.space_group_name_H-M   'P 1'
#
loop_
_entity.id
_entity.type
_entity.pdbx_description
1 polymer ?
#
loop_
_entity_poly.entity_id
_entity_poly.type
_entity_poly.pdbx_seq_one_letter_code
_entity_poly.pdbx_strand_id
1 'polypeptide(L)'
;MACLKKDEKSDYNKALIGDDIVDFVNQKLRNGGEYYTPRPLIKTIIKIVAPEIGNRVYDGATGSVGFLVEAFSYLQGKAKTVKEQAVLQQDIFYGKEKKALAYIIGIMDMILHGIEAPEILHTNTFSENIKDM
;
A
#
# COMPACT_ATOMS: atom_id res chain seq x y z
N MET A 1 -41.49 -28.20 3.40
CA MET A 1 -41.09 -26.96 4.10
C MET A 1 -39.86 -26.42 3.38
N ALA A 2 -40.06 -25.45 2.48
CA ALA A 2 -39.01 -24.93 1.61
C ALA A 2 -38.00 -24.11 2.42
N CYS A 3 -36.72 -24.46 2.36
CA CYS A 3 -35.64 -23.62 2.86
C CYS A 3 -35.21 -22.71 1.71
N LEU A 4 -35.61 -21.45 1.78
CA LEU A 4 -35.31 -20.40 0.80
C LEU A 4 -33.79 -20.24 0.70
N LYS A 5 -33.25 -20.43 -0.51
CA LYS A 5 -31.89 -20.01 -0.85
C LYS A 5 -31.85 -18.49 -0.67
N LYS A 6 -31.01 -17.99 0.24
CA LYS A 6 -30.69 -16.56 0.29
C LYS A 6 -29.92 -16.24 -0.98
N ASP A 7 -30.49 -15.40 -1.81
CA ASP A 7 -29.82 -14.77 -2.94
C ASP A 7 -28.55 -14.08 -2.45
N GLU A 8 -27.38 -14.64 -2.82
CA GLU A 8 -26.12 -13.90 -2.80
C GLU A 8 -26.23 -12.80 -3.86
N LYS A 9 -26.77 -11.64 -3.47
CA LYS A 9 -26.43 -10.41 -4.17
C LYS A 9 -24.94 -10.21 -3.97
N SER A 10 -24.15 -10.60 -4.97
CA SER A 10 -22.76 -10.16 -5.12
C SER A 10 -22.77 -8.65 -4.91
N ASP A 11 -22.13 -8.20 -3.83
CA ASP A 11 -22.04 -6.80 -3.49
C ASP A 11 -21.09 -6.17 -4.51
N TYR A 12 -21.64 -5.71 -5.63
CA TYR A 12 -20.89 -5.14 -6.75
C TYR A 12 -20.03 -3.94 -6.34
N ASN A 13 -20.30 -3.34 -5.18
CA ASN A 13 -19.49 -2.26 -4.58
C ASN A 13 -18.26 -2.78 -3.82
N LYS A 14 -18.12 -4.09 -3.63
CA LYS A 14 -17.00 -4.71 -2.93
C LYS A 14 -15.83 -5.07 -3.87
N ALA A 15 -16.00 -4.88 -5.18
CA ALA A 15 -15.11 -5.39 -6.24
C ALA A 15 -14.24 -4.32 -6.92
N LEU A 16 -13.87 -3.24 -6.22
CA LEU A 16 -12.99 -2.19 -6.77
C LEU A 16 -11.97 -1.65 -5.76
N ILE A 17 -11.85 -2.27 -4.60
CA ILE A 17 -10.86 -1.89 -3.58
C ILE A 17 -9.63 -2.76 -3.82
N GLY A 18 -8.42 -2.19 -3.71
CA GLY A 18 -7.13 -2.75 -4.19
C GLY A 18 -6.79 -4.20 -3.84
N ASP A 19 -7.57 -4.87 -3.00
CA ASP A 19 -7.50 -6.30 -2.69
C ASP A 19 -7.49 -7.20 -3.95
N ASP A 20 -8.29 -6.93 -4.99
CA ASP A 20 -8.31 -7.76 -6.22
C ASP A 20 -7.01 -7.65 -7.03
N ILE A 21 -6.42 -6.46 -7.08
CA ILE A 21 -5.11 -6.23 -7.71
C ILE A 21 -4.04 -6.90 -6.86
N VAL A 22 -4.08 -6.72 -5.54
CA VAL A 22 -3.18 -7.36 -4.59
C VAL A 22 -3.25 -8.89 -4.70
N ASP A 23 -4.42 -9.48 -4.90
CA ASP A 23 -4.58 -10.92 -5.05
C ASP A 23 -4.09 -11.42 -6.41
N PHE A 24 -4.30 -10.63 -7.48
CA PHE A 24 -3.70 -10.90 -8.79
C PHE A 24 -2.16 -10.88 -8.72
N VAL A 25 -1.60 -9.88 -8.03
CA VAL A 25 -0.17 -9.71 -7.74
C VAL A 25 0.33 -10.90 -6.96
N ASN A 26 -0.35 -11.26 -5.88
CA ASN A 26 0.00 -12.42 -5.08
C ASN A 26 0.02 -13.67 -5.92
N GLN A 27 -0.92 -13.87 -6.84
CA GLN A 27 -0.93 -15.03 -7.72
C GLN A 27 0.19 -15.01 -8.77
N LYS A 28 0.51 -13.85 -9.35
CA LYS A 28 1.50 -13.71 -10.44
C LYS A 28 2.94 -13.58 -9.96
N LEU A 29 3.14 -12.96 -8.80
CA LEU A 29 4.46 -12.66 -8.21
C LEU A 29 4.83 -13.64 -7.08
N ARG A 30 3.97 -14.62 -6.74
CA ARG A 30 4.26 -15.69 -5.74
C ARG A 30 5.38 -16.64 -6.11
N ASN A 31 5.92 -16.57 -7.32
CA ASN A 31 7.08 -17.38 -7.71
C ASN A 31 8.32 -16.89 -6.92
N GLY A 32 8.46 -17.35 -5.68
CA GLY A 32 9.63 -17.13 -4.81
C GLY A 32 9.34 -16.44 -3.46
N GLY A 33 8.12 -15.97 -3.17
CA GLY A 33 7.84 -15.19 -1.94
C GLY A 33 8.51 -13.81 -1.90
N GLU A 34 9.06 -13.35 -3.02
CA GLU A 34 9.96 -12.20 -3.11
C GLU A 34 9.28 -10.82 -2.97
N TYR A 35 7.95 -10.73 -3.04
CA TYR A 35 7.24 -9.43 -3.17
C TYR A 35 6.00 -9.28 -2.29
N TYR A 36 5.77 -10.19 -1.35
CA TYR A 36 4.57 -10.15 -0.50
C TYR A 36 4.91 -10.38 0.97
N THR A 37 4.59 -9.37 1.80
CA THR A 37 4.56 -9.51 3.25
C THR A 37 3.12 -9.79 3.68
N PRO A 38 2.84 -10.84 4.48
CA PRO A 38 1.48 -11.14 4.92
C PRO A 38 0.80 -9.95 5.61
N ARG A 39 -0.45 -9.64 5.22
CA ARG A 39 -1.21 -8.50 5.77
C ARG A 39 -1.27 -8.43 7.30
N PRO A 40 -1.47 -9.55 8.05
CA PRO A 40 -1.43 -9.50 9.51
C PRO A 40 -0.08 -9.02 10.08
N LEU A 41 1.03 -9.35 9.40
CA LEU A 41 2.35 -8.92 9.81
C LEU A 41 2.55 -7.43 9.56
N ILE A 42 2.19 -6.94 8.37
CA ILE A 42 2.22 -5.49 8.05
C ILE A 42 1.42 -4.71 9.09
N LYS A 43 0.16 -5.10 9.33
CA LYS A 43 -0.74 -4.46 10.32
C LYS A 43 -0.12 -4.42 11.71
N THR A 44 0.53 -5.50 12.12
CA THR A 44 1.17 -5.58 13.44
C THR A 44 2.36 -4.63 13.51
N ILE A 45 3.22 -4.61 12.49
CA ILE A 45 4.38 -3.71 12.42
C ILE A 45 3.93 -2.25 12.45
N ILE A 46 2.95 -1.85 11.63
CA ILE A 46 2.45 -0.47 11.59
C ILE A 46 1.85 -0.06 12.94
N LYS A 47 1.13 -0.95 13.64
CA LYS A 47 0.61 -0.67 14.99
C LYS A 47 1.71 -0.44 16.02
N ILE A 48 2.83 -1.17 15.92
CA ILE A 48 3.98 -1.04 16.83
C ILE A 48 4.78 0.21 16.52
N VAL A 49 5.08 0.45 15.23
CA VAL A 49 5.81 1.63 14.76
C VAL A 49 5.00 2.90 15.02
N ALA A 50 3.66 2.81 14.93
CA ALA A 50 2.71 3.87 15.23
C ALA A 50 3.09 5.21 14.56
N PRO A 51 3.15 5.28 13.21
CA PRO A 51 3.54 6.50 12.53
C PRO A 51 2.62 7.68 12.89
N GLU A 52 3.14 8.89 12.72
CA GLU A 52 2.48 10.15 13.04
C GLU A 52 2.43 11.07 11.82
N ILE A 53 1.39 11.90 11.74
CA ILE A 53 1.22 12.86 10.64
C ILE A 53 2.32 13.92 10.73
N GLY A 54 2.98 14.17 9.61
CA GLY A 54 4.13 15.09 9.52
C GLY A 54 5.49 14.39 9.54
N ASN A 55 5.56 13.12 9.95
CA ASN A 55 6.75 12.30 9.76
C ASN A 55 6.75 11.69 8.36
N ARG A 56 7.95 11.53 7.78
CA ARG A 56 8.13 10.81 6.53
C ARG A 56 8.25 9.31 6.78
N VAL A 57 7.59 8.52 5.95
CA VAL A 57 7.62 7.06 5.93
C VAL A 57 8.34 6.64 4.65
N TYR A 58 9.42 5.87 4.81
CA TYR A 58 10.22 5.38 3.69
C TYR A 58 10.31 3.86 3.68
N ASP A 59 10.13 3.26 2.52
CA ASP A 59 10.37 1.83 2.27
C ASP A 59 11.28 1.64 1.04
N GLY A 60 12.47 1.10 1.27
CA GLY A 60 13.50 0.90 0.24
C GLY A 60 13.33 -0.38 -0.59
N ALA A 61 12.32 -1.20 -0.31
CA ALA A 61 12.02 -2.40 -1.07
C ALA A 61 10.50 -2.62 -1.07
N THR A 62 9.78 -1.66 -1.66
CA THR A 62 8.34 -1.53 -1.43
C THR A 62 7.53 -2.73 -1.92
N GLY A 63 8.03 -3.48 -2.92
CA GLY A 63 7.24 -4.49 -3.60
C GLY A 63 5.93 -3.89 -4.10
N SER A 64 4.81 -4.53 -3.73
CA SER A 64 3.45 -4.02 -3.99
C SER A 64 2.97 -3.00 -2.93
N VAL A 65 3.86 -2.19 -2.36
CA VAL A 65 3.59 -1.05 -1.44
C VAL A 65 2.79 -1.36 -0.17
N GLY A 66 2.77 -2.62 0.27
CA GLY A 66 1.88 -3.06 1.35
C GLY A 66 2.04 -2.30 2.67
N PHE A 67 3.27 -1.92 3.03
CA PHE A 67 3.55 -1.11 4.22
C PHE A 67 3.07 0.33 4.09
N LEU A 68 3.28 0.96 2.93
CA LEU A 68 2.93 2.36 2.71
C LEU A 68 1.41 2.55 2.69
N VAL A 69 0.68 1.64 2.04
CA VAL A 69 -0.79 1.65 2.01
C VAL A 69 -1.39 1.41 3.41
N GLU A 70 -0.84 0.48 4.19
CA GLU A 70 -1.32 0.27 5.56
C GLU A 70 -0.98 1.46 6.46
N ALA A 71 0.20 2.07 6.30
CA ALA A 71 0.58 3.28 7.04
C ALA A 71 -0.34 4.46 6.70
N PHE A 72 -0.69 4.65 5.43
CA PHE A 72 -1.69 5.63 5.00
C PHE A 72 -3.04 5.37 5.66
N SER A 73 -3.54 4.14 5.61
CA SER A 73 -4.82 3.77 6.22
C SER A 73 -4.82 4.01 7.75
N TYR A 74 -3.71 3.69 8.42
CA TYR A 74 -3.53 3.93 9.85
C TYR A 74 -3.54 5.43 10.20
N LEU A 75 -2.91 6.27 9.39
CA LEU A 75 -2.85 7.72 9.59
C LEU A 75 -4.15 8.43 9.17
N GLN A 76 -4.86 7.93 8.16
CA GLN A 76 -6.12 8.47 7.70
C GLN A 76 -7.17 8.47 8.81
N GLY A 77 -7.21 7.41 9.65
CA GLY A 77 -8.08 7.36 10.83
C GLY A 77 -7.70 8.34 11.95
N LYS A 78 -6.51 8.96 11.88
CA LYS A 78 -5.99 9.92 12.87
C LYS A 78 -6.02 11.37 12.41
N ALA A 79 -6.07 11.63 11.10
CA ALA A 79 -6.16 12.98 10.55
C ALA A 79 -7.52 13.61 10.90
N LYS A 80 -7.53 14.69 11.68
CA LYS A 80 -8.77 15.34 12.14
C LYS A 80 -9.01 16.69 11.48
N THR A 81 -7.96 17.30 10.94
CA THR A 81 -8.01 18.63 10.33
C THR A 81 -7.74 18.56 8.82
N VAL A 82 -8.26 19.55 8.08
CA VAL A 82 -7.99 19.70 6.64
C VAL A 82 -6.48 19.82 6.39
N LYS A 83 -5.74 20.48 7.29
CA LYS A 83 -4.29 20.61 7.20
C LYS A 83 -3.59 19.25 7.33
N GLU A 84 -3.96 18.45 8.32
CA GLU A 84 -3.40 17.10 8.50
C GLU A 84 -3.72 16.18 7.31
N GLN A 85 -4.94 16.30 6.76
CA GLN A 85 -5.34 15.56 5.57
C GLN A 85 -4.50 15.96 4.35
N ALA A 86 -4.21 17.26 4.19
CA ALA A 86 -3.35 17.75 3.11
C ALA A 86 -1.91 17.24 3.25
N VAL A 87 -1.36 17.26 4.48
CA VAL A 87 -0.02 16.72 4.75
C VAL A 87 0.04 15.22 4.43
N LEU A 88 -1.00 14.47 4.80
CA LEU A 88 -1.09 13.03 4.49
C LEU A 88 -1.07 12.72 3.00
N GLN A 89 -1.52 13.64 2.15
CA GLN A 89 -1.64 13.44 0.70
C GLN A 89 -0.39 13.76 -0.11
N GLN A 90 0.51 14.62 0.39
CA GLN A 90 1.59 15.18 -0.44
C GLN A 90 3.01 14.81 -0.01
N ASP A 91 3.32 14.66 1.28
CA ASP A 91 4.73 14.69 1.73
C ASP A 91 5.11 13.60 2.76
N ILE A 92 4.38 12.48 2.79
CA ILE A 92 4.59 11.43 3.80
C ILE A 92 5.21 10.16 3.26
N PHE A 93 4.76 9.63 2.11
CA PHE A 93 5.11 8.26 1.70
C PHE A 93 6.11 8.23 0.55
N TYR A 94 7.27 7.64 0.82
CA TYR A 94 8.38 7.53 -0.11
C TYR A 94 8.81 6.08 -0.26
N GLY A 95 9.33 5.71 -1.43
CA GLY A 95 9.93 4.40 -1.57
C GLY A 95 10.68 4.14 -2.85
N LYS A 96 11.31 2.97 -2.91
CA LYS A 96 12.03 2.47 -4.08
C LYS A 96 11.64 1.03 -4.36
N GLU A 97 11.45 0.69 -5.64
CA GLU A 97 11.23 -0.67 -6.11
C GLU A 97 12.00 -0.92 -7.40
N LYS A 98 12.70 -2.06 -7.49
CA LYS A 98 13.58 -2.40 -8.62
C LYS A 98 12.84 -3.11 -9.75
N LYS A 99 11.78 -3.88 -9.44
CA LYS A 99 11.09 -4.74 -10.40
C LYS A 99 9.89 -4.00 -10.99
N ALA A 100 9.90 -3.85 -12.30
CA ALA A 100 8.88 -3.10 -13.04
C ALA A 100 7.44 -3.53 -12.74
N LEU A 101 7.18 -4.85 -12.69
CA LEU A 101 5.81 -5.34 -12.45
C LEU A 101 5.32 -5.01 -11.02
N ALA A 102 6.15 -5.22 -10.01
CA ALA A 102 5.83 -4.90 -8.62
C ALA A 102 5.63 -3.37 -8.45
N TYR A 103 6.49 -2.57 -9.09
CA TYR A 103 6.38 -1.12 -9.10
C TYR A 103 5.06 -0.63 -9.72
N ILE A 104 4.70 -1.08 -10.92
CA ILE A 104 3.46 -0.64 -11.61
C ILE A 104 2.23 -0.98 -10.77
N ILE A 105 2.18 -2.21 -10.26
CA ILE A 105 1.13 -2.65 -9.36
C ILE A 105 1.07 -1.77 -8.12
N GLY A 106 2.23 -1.47 -7.52
CA GLY A 106 2.29 -0.71 -6.29
C GLY A 106 1.75 0.70 -6.48
N ILE A 107 2.13 1.36 -7.58
CA ILE A 107 1.59 2.67 -7.97
C ILE A 107 0.06 2.60 -8.14
N MET A 108 -0.45 1.60 -8.86
CA MET A 108 -1.90 1.42 -9.03
C MET A 108 -2.61 1.22 -7.69
N ASP A 109 -2.04 0.43 -6.78
CA ASP A 109 -2.60 0.18 -5.45
C ASP A 109 -2.65 1.47 -4.61
N MET A 110 -1.59 2.29 -4.64
CA MET A 110 -1.58 3.60 -3.95
C MET A 110 -2.68 4.53 -4.48
N ILE A 111 -2.83 4.64 -5.80
CA ILE A 111 -3.84 5.50 -6.43
C ILE A 111 -5.25 5.04 -6.05
N LEU A 112 -5.52 3.73 -6.07
CA LEU A 112 -6.84 3.19 -5.70
C LEU A 112 -7.17 3.36 -4.22
N HIS A 113 -6.16 3.41 -3.35
CA HIS A 113 -6.32 3.75 -1.94
C HIS A 113 -6.45 5.26 -1.69
N GLY A 114 -6.42 6.09 -2.75
CA GLY A 114 -6.60 7.54 -2.66
C GLY A 114 -5.35 8.32 -2.32
N ILE A 115 -4.16 7.76 -2.61
CA ILE A 115 -2.88 8.48 -2.57
C ILE A 115 -2.61 8.97 -4.00
N GLU A 116 -2.88 10.25 -4.25
CA GLU A 116 -2.91 10.79 -5.62
C GLU A 116 -1.50 11.03 -6.21
N ALA A 117 -0.52 11.31 -5.35
CA ALA A 117 0.86 11.60 -5.75
C ALA A 117 1.85 10.63 -5.07
N PRO A 118 1.91 9.36 -5.49
CA PRO A 118 2.82 8.38 -4.89
C PRO A 118 4.29 8.67 -5.26
N GLU A 119 5.13 8.96 -4.28
CA GLU A 119 6.58 9.18 -4.46
C GLU A 119 7.38 7.87 -4.39
N ILE A 120 7.06 6.93 -5.29
CA ILE A 120 7.82 5.68 -5.44
C ILE A 120 8.72 5.78 -6.67
N LEU A 121 10.00 5.44 -6.51
CA LEU A 121 10.96 5.44 -7.61
C LEU A 121 11.22 4.02 -8.11
N HIS A 122 11.08 3.81 -9.41
CA HIS A 122 11.47 2.56 -10.05
C HIS A 122 12.99 2.51 -10.26
N THR A 123 13.73 2.14 -9.22
CA THR A 123 15.20 2.10 -9.23
C THR A 123 15.74 1.04 -8.27
N ASN A 124 17.01 0.71 -8.41
CA ASN A 124 17.70 -0.11 -7.45
C ASN A 124 18.10 0.74 -6.24
N THR A 125 17.61 0.42 -5.06
CA THR A 125 17.94 1.15 -3.82
C THR A 125 19.44 1.24 -3.55
N PHE A 126 20.23 0.28 -4.04
CA PHE A 126 21.69 0.27 -3.90
C PHE A 126 22.46 1.00 -5.02
N SER A 127 21.79 1.61 -6.01
CA SER A 127 22.50 2.25 -7.13
C SER A 127 23.12 3.61 -6.80
N GLU A 128 22.66 4.26 -5.75
CA GLU A 128 23.16 5.57 -5.30
C GLU A 128 23.95 5.40 -4.02
N ASN A 129 25.09 6.08 -3.90
CA ASN A 129 25.83 6.13 -2.66
C ASN A 129 25.10 7.07 -1.69
N ILE A 130 24.85 6.63 -0.46
CA ILE A 130 24.22 7.47 0.57
C ILE A 130 25.01 8.77 0.82
N LYS A 131 26.32 8.79 0.56
CA LYS A 131 27.14 10.00 0.71
C LYS A 131 26.93 11.04 -0.39
N ASP A 132 26.33 10.64 -1.51
CA ASP A 132 26.09 11.49 -2.68
C ASP A 132 24.65 12.03 -2.71
N MET A 133 23.83 11.69 -1.71
CA MET A 133 22.45 12.17 -1.47
C MET A 133 22.43 13.25 -0.38
#